data_AF-A0A673XGE4-F1
#
_entry.id   AF-A0A673XGE4-F1
#
_cell.length_a   1.000
_cell.length_b   1.000
_cell.length_c   1.000
_cell.angle_alpha   90.00
_cell.angle_beta   90.00
_cell.angle_gamma   90.00
#
_symmetry.space_group_name_H-M   'P 1'
#
loop_
_entity.id
_entity.type
_entity.pdbx_description
1 polymer ?
#
loop_
_entity_poly.entity_id
_entity_poly.type
_entity_poly.pdbx_seq_one_letter_code
_entity_poly.pdbx_strand_id
1 'polypeptide(L)' 'MQFYPQMLHLVLSLLLGASGTIGAPEADTIKFLPGLQKQPNFKQYSGYFNVADNKPPHYW' A
#
# COMPACT_ATOMS: atom_id res chain seq x y z
N MET A 1 -40.58 4.96 -5.89
CA MET A 1 -39.18 4.95 -5.44
C MET A 1 -38.31 4.95 -6.70
N GLN A 2 -37.76 6.10 -7.08
CA GLN A 2 -37.16 6.32 -8.40
C GLN A 2 -35.66 6.00 -8.32
N PHE A 3 -35.20 4.97 -9.03
CA PHE A 3 -33.78 4.60 -9.08
C PHE A 3 -33.05 5.50 -10.08
N TYR A 4 -32.01 6.20 -9.62
CA TYR A 4 -31.15 7.07 -10.44
C TYR A 4 -29.81 6.37 -10.72
N PRO A 5 -29.71 5.55 -11.78
CA PRO A 5 -28.51 4.76 -12.07
C PRO A 5 -27.27 5.63 -12.29
N GLN A 6 -27.45 6.85 -12.81
CA GLN A 6 -26.38 7.83 -13.00
C GLN A 6 -25.71 8.25 -11.67
N MET A 7 -26.49 8.42 -10.60
CA MET A 7 -25.94 8.72 -9.28
C MET A 7 -25.24 7.51 -8.66
N LEU A 8 -25.74 6.30 -8.92
CA LEU A 8 -25.10 5.07 -8.47
C LEU A 8 -23.71 4.89 -9.09
N HIS A 9 -23.57 5.17 -10.39
CA HIS A 9 -22.27 5.11 -11.08
C HIS A 9 -21.28 6.15 -10.52
N LEU A 10 -21.74 7.38 -10.28
CA LEU A 10 -20.90 8.43 -9.70
C LEU A 10 -20.38 8.04 -8.31
N VAL A 11 -21.27 7.49 -7.46
CA VAL A 11 -20.92 7.02 -6.12
C VAL A 11 -19.95 5.85 -6.19
N LEU A 12 -20.16 4.88 -7.09
CA LEU A 12 -19.25 3.76 -7.29
C LEU A 12 -17.87 4.22 -7.76
N SER A 13 -17.79 5.13 -8.72
CA SER A 13 -16.50 5.69 -9.18
C SER A 13 -15.75 6.43 -8.07
N LEU A 14 -16.46 7.15 -7.21
CA LEU A 14 -15.87 7.84 -6.06
C LEU A 14 -15.33 6.85 -5.01
N LEU A 15 -16.09 5.78 -4.73
CA LEU A 15 -15.68 4.72 -3.79
C LEU A 15 -14.48 3.92 -4.31
N LEU A 16 -14.42 3.63 -5.61
CA LEU A 16 -13.27 2.95 -6.22
C LEU A 16 -12.02 3.85 -6.25
N GLY A 17 -12.18 5.15 -6.54
CA GLY A 17 -11.07 6.11 -6.54
C GLY A 17 -10.50 6.42 -5.15
N ALA A 18 -11.30 6.21 -4.10
CA ALA A 18 -10.87 6.37 -2.71
C ALA A 18 -10.15 5.14 -2.13
N SER A 19 -10.11 4.02 -2.87
CA SER A 19 -9.34 2.84 -2.47
C SER A 19 -7.85 3.09 -2.73
N GLY A 20 -7.21 3.83 -1.82
CA GLY A 20 -5.76 3.92 -1.78
C GLY A 20 -5.16 2.52 -1.61
N THR A 21 -4.03 2.26 -2.28
CA THR A 21 -3.29 1.02 -2.06
C THR A 21 -2.72 1.05 -0.64
N ILE A 22 -3.16 0.13 0.22
CA ILE A 22 -2.54 -0.08 1.54
C ILE A 22 -1.22 -0.82 1.28
N GLY A 23 -0.15 -0.06 1.07
CA GLY A 23 1.22 -0.57 0.97
C GLY A 23 1.87 -0.72 2.34
N ALA A 24 3.11 -1.22 2.34
CA ALA A 24 3.96 -1.18 3.53
C ALA A 24 4.19 0.27 3.99
N PRO A 25 4.47 0.51 5.28
CA PRO A 25 4.75 1.84 5.82
C PRO A 25 5.85 2.56 5.04
N GLU A 26 5.69 3.87 4.82
CA GLU A 26 6.71 4.67 4.12
C GLU A 26 8.06 4.65 4.87
N ALA A 27 8.01 4.59 6.20
CA ALA A 27 9.18 4.48 7.06
C ALA A 27 10.03 3.23 6.77
N ASP A 28 9.41 2.17 6.25
CA ASP A 28 10.07 0.90 5.95
C ASP A 28 10.67 0.90 4.54
N THR A 29 10.56 1.99 3.76
CA THR A 29 11.04 2.03 2.37
C THR A 29 12.57 1.98 2.28
N ILE A 30 13.09 1.03 1.50
CA ILE A 30 14.52 0.97 1.17
C ILE A 30 14.83 1.96 0.04
N LYS A 31 15.52 3.05 0.38
CA LYS A 31 15.90 4.11 -0.57
C LYS A 31 17.14 3.76 -1.39
N PHE A 32 18.13 3.14 -0.76
CA PHE A 32 19.39 2.74 -1.39
C PHE A 32 19.83 1.39 -0.81
N LEU A 33 19.90 0.37 -1.66
CA LEU A 33 20.39 -0.95 -1.26
C LEU A 33 21.87 -1.10 -1.66
N PRO A 34 22.80 -1.29 -0.70
CA PRO A 34 24.21 -1.54 -1.01
C PRO A 34 24.39 -2.74 -1.93
N GLY A 35 25.35 -2.65 -2.84
CA GLY A 35 25.64 -3.72 -3.80
C GLY A 35 24.80 -3.68 -5.09
N LEU A 36 23.74 -2.86 -5.15
CA LEU A 36 23.05 -2.60 -6.41
C LEU A 36 23.79 -1.54 -7.23
N GLN A 37 24.25 -1.92 -8.42
CA GLN A 37 24.85 -0.99 -9.38
C GLN A 37 23.82 -0.02 -9.97
N LYS A 38 22.54 -0.40 -10.00
CA LYS A 38 21.42 0.40 -10.49
C LYS A 38 20.27 0.37 -9.49
N GLN A 39 19.64 1.51 -9.24
CA GLN A 39 18.46 1.58 -8.39
C GLN A 39 17.27 0.84 -9.05
N PRO A 40 16.54 0.01 -8.30
CA PRO A 40 15.32 -0.62 -8.79
C PRO A 40 14.28 0.43 -9.17
N ASN A 41 13.47 0.15 -10.21
CA ASN A 41 12.35 1.01 -10.60
C ASN A 41 11.04 0.63 -9.89
N PHE A 42 11.13 -0.05 -8.76
CA PHE A 42 10.00 -0.44 -7.93
C PHE A 42 10.30 -0.13 -6.48
N LYS A 43 9.24 0.09 -5.69
CA LYS A 43 9.37 0.30 -4.25
C LYS A 43 9.60 -1.03 -3.55
N GLN A 44 10.58 -1.03 -2.67
CA GLN A 44 10.92 -2.15 -1.80
C GLN A 44 10.94 -1.64 -0.36
N TYR A 45 10.58 -2.50 0.57
CA TYR A 45 10.42 -2.15 1.97
C TYR A 45 11.17 -3.17 2.82
N SER A 46 11.50 -2.84 4.06
CA SER A 46 12.00 -3.79 5.04
C SER A 46 11.67 -3.28 6.42
N GLY A 47 11.06 -4.13 7.23
CA GLY A 47 10.50 -3.76 8.51
C GLY A 47 10.06 -4.97 9.33
N TYR A 48 9.16 -4.74 10.28
CA TYR A 48 8.66 -5.78 11.18
C TYR A 48 7.13 -5.79 11.18
N PHE A 49 6.51 -6.97 11.09
CA PHE A 49 5.06 -7.08 11.21
C PHE A 49 4.65 -6.80 12.66
N ASN A 50 3.70 -5.89 12.85
CA ASN A 50 3.13 -5.61 14.17
C ASN A 50 2.18 -6.75 14.57
N VAL A 51 2.73 -7.82 15.12
CA VAL A 51 2.00 -8.95 15.72
C VAL A 51 2.06 -8.86 17.24
N ALA A 52 1.04 -9.38 17.92
CA ALA A 52 0.90 -9.28 19.38
C ALA A 52 2.01 -9.99 20.19
N ASP A 53 2.88 -10.74 19.53
CA ASP A 53 3.98 -11.48 20.15
C ASP A 53 5.22 -10.61 20.38
N ASN A 54 5.98 -10.92 21.44
CA ASN A 54 7.21 -10.22 21.83
C ASN A 54 8.36 -10.29 20.79
N LYS A 55 8.16 -10.94 19.64
CA LYS A 55 9.15 -11.05 18.58
C LYS A 55 8.47 -10.88 17.22
N PRO A 56 8.34 -9.64 16.72
CA PRO A 56 7.71 -9.43 15.43
C PRO A 56 8.57 -10.05 14.32
N PRO A 57 7.97 -10.73 13.33
CA PRO A 57 8.71 -11.27 12.21
C PRO A 57 9.20 -10.14 11.30
N HIS A 58 10.48 -10.19 10.94
CA HIS A 58 11.09 -9.28 9.98
C HIS A 58 10.64 -9.62 8.57
N TYR A 59 10.40 -8.60 7.75
CA TYR A 59 10.03 -8.74 6.34
C TYR A 59 10.88 -7.85 5.44
N TRP A 60 10.86 -8.19 4.15
CA TRP A 60 11.44 -7.45 3.04
C TRP A 60 10.49 -7.54 1.85
#